data_AF-A0A2S2PLI4-F1
#
_entry.id   AF-A0A2S2PLI4-F1
#
_cell.length_a   1.000
_cell.length_b   1.000
_cell.length_c   1.000
_cell.angle_alpha   90.00
_cell.angle_beta   90.00
_cell.angle_gamma   90.00
#
_symmetry.space_group_name_H-M   'P 1'
#
loop_
_entity.id
_entity.type
_entity.pdbx_description
1 polymer ?
#
loop_
_entity_poly.entity_id
_entity_poly.type
_entity_poly.pdbx_seq_one_letter_code
_entity_poly.pdbx_strand_id
1 'polypeptide(L)'
;QNNYKLDMDLGVKSVSFKHMSGLYSMDLIIGDSLLKKPIVWHFSDIKLKFSEVESDVSESFADFYKPKKLISHTFREPESRPPHVVSLLFTVLSLAPLLVLFVLWARLGVNIKNFPFNLSAIGFHLALASIFILFGMFWVYLDMFITLKYLFFLGISTFLFGNRLLSYIARRRNK
;
A
#
# COMPACT_ATOMS: atom_id res chain seq x y z
N GLN A 1 -18.70 35.92 -71.10
CA GLN A 1 -17.43 36.06 -70.35
C GLN A 1 -17.45 34.96 -69.30
N ASN A 2 -16.68 33.89 -69.48
CA ASN A 2 -16.71 32.74 -68.56
C ASN A 2 -15.66 32.96 -67.48
N ASN A 3 -16.12 33.28 -66.26
CA ASN A 3 -15.26 33.50 -65.12
C ASN A 3 -15.25 32.23 -64.24
N TYR A 4 -14.07 31.72 -63.92
CA TYR A 4 -13.89 30.64 -62.95
C TYR A 4 -13.75 31.22 -61.55
N LYS A 5 -14.46 30.67 -60.57
CA LYS A 5 -14.46 31.13 -59.17
C LYS A 5 -14.24 29.94 -58.25
N LEU A 6 -13.37 30.10 -57.25
CA LEU A 6 -13.17 29.15 -56.17
C LEU A 6 -13.60 29.79 -54.85
N ASP A 7 -14.62 29.22 -54.21
CA ASP A 7 -15.03 29.58 -52.85
C ASP A 7 -14.63 28.45 -51.89
N MET A 8 -13.88 28.79 -50.83
CA MET A 8 -13.40 27.85 -49.82
C MET A 8 -13.87 28.28 -48.43
N ASP A 9 -14.89 27.59 -47.92
CA ASP A 9 -15.29 27.69 -46.51
C ASP A 9 -14.47 26.71 -45.67
N LEU A 10 -13.67 27.26 -44.76
CA LEU A 10 -12.76 26.49 -43.90
C LEU A 10 -13.49 25.67 -42.82
N GLY A 11 -14.72 26.05 -42.45
CA GLY A 11 -15.50 25.33 -41.45
C GLY A 11 -16.08 24.02 -41.99
N VAL A 12 -16.63 24.06 -43.22
CA VAL A 12 -17.24 22.88 -43.86
C VAL A 12 -16.17 21.96 -44.45
N LYS A 13 -15.10 22.52 -45.02
CA LYS A 13 -14.03 21.76 -45.68
C LYS A 13 -12.92 21.30 -44.71
N SER A 14 -13.01 21.60 -43.42
CA SER A 14 -12.00 21.22 -42.41
C SER A 14 -11.70 19.72 -42.39
N VAL A 15 -12.73 18.89 -42.64
CA VAL A 15 -12.62 17.42 -42.70
C VAL A 15 -11.69 16.97 -43.83
N SER A 16 -11.74 17.62 -44.99
CA SER A 16 -10.86 17.32 -46.13
C SER A 16 -9.38 17.62 -45.82
N PHE A 17 -9.13 18.57 -44.93
CA PHE A 17 -7.78 18.89 -44.43
C PHE A 17 -7.41 18.13 -43.16
N LYS A 18 -8.26 17.19 -42.70
CA LYS A 18 -8.11 16.47 -41.42
C LYS A 18 -7.90 17.41 -40.23
N HIS A 19 -8.46 18.63 -40.29
CA HIS A 19 -8.25 19.69 -39.29
C HIS A 19 -6.78 20.09 -39.05
N MET A 20 -5.85 19.73 -39.95
CA MET A 20 -4.44 20.07 -39.80
C MET A 20 -4.22 21.56 -40.05
N SER A 21 -3.82 22.29 -39.02
CA SER A 21 -3.44 23.70 -39.17
C SER A 21 -2.01 23.82 -39.63
N GLY A 22 -1.74 24.68 -40.61
CA GLY A 22 -0.41 24.77 -41.21
C GLY A 22 -0.31 25.77 -42.35
N LEU A 23 0.87 25.84 -42.95
CA LEU A 23 1.12 26.57 -44.20
C LEU A 23 0.81 25.66 -45.37
N TYR A 24 -0.06 26.12 -46.27
CA TYR A 24 -0.48 25.38 -47.46
C TYR A 24 -0.07 26.17 -48.71
N SER A 25 0.59 25.49 -49.65
CA SER A 25 0.87 26.04 -50.98
C SER A 25 -0.37 25.95 -51.86
N MET A 26 -0.78 27.07 -52.47
CA MET A 26 -1.88 27.11 -53.43
C MET A 26 -1.34 27.13 -54.86
N ASP A 27 -1.50 26.00 -55.56
CA ASP A 27 -1.09 25.83 -56.95
C ASP A 27 -2.32 25.69 -57.87
N LEU A 28 -2.36 26.45 -58.96
CA LEU A 28 -3.38 26.35 -60.00
C LEU A 28 -2.88 25.42 -61.12
N ILE A 29 -3.57 24.32 -61.31
CA ILE A 29 -3.26 23.32 -62.34
C ILE A 29 -4.36 23.34 -63.40
N ILE A 30 -3.99 23.64 -64.64
CA ILE A 30 -4.89 23.64 -65.80
C ILE A 30 -4.35 22.66 -66.84
N GLY A 31 -5.15 21.66 -67.19
CA GLY A 31 -4.83 20.67 -68.20
C GLY A 31 -6.09 20.20 -68.93
N ASP A 32 -5.96 19.99 -70.24
CA ASP A 32 -7.00 19.45 -71.10
C ASP A 32 -6.32 18.62 -72.20
N SER A 33 -7.05 17.65 -72.75
CA SER A 33 -6.66 16.79 -73.86
C SER A 33 -6.20 17.57 -75.11
N LEU A 34 -6.72 18.78 -75.30
CA LEU A 34 -6.35 19.66 -76.42
C LEU A 34 -5.12 20.55 -76.13
N LEU A 35 -4.67 20.62 -74.87
CA LEU A 35 -3.51 21.40 -74.46
C LEU A 35 -2.22 20.57 -74.59
N LYS A 36 -1.24 21.07 -75.36
CA LYS A 36 0.06 20.39 -75.54
C LYS A 36 0.94 20.36 -74.29
N LYS A 37 0.75 21.31 -73.36
CA LYS A 37 1.48 21.40 -72.08
C LYS A 37 0.52 21.83 -70.97
N PRO A 38 0.47 21.11 -69.83
CA PRO A 38 -0.30 21.56 -68.68
C PRO A 38 0.36 22.77 -68.02
N ILE A 39 -0.45 23.68 -67.50
CA ILE A 39 0.00 24.86 -66.76
C ILE A 39 -0.11 24.53 -65.27
N VAL A 40 1.01 24.61 -64.56
CA VAL A 40 1.06 24.55 -63.08
C VAL A 40 1.61 25.89 -62.62
N TRP A 41 0.80 26.68 -61.95
CA TRP A 41 1.20 28.00 -61.47
C TRP A 41 1.02 28.10 -59.97
N HIS A 42 2.12 28.35 -59.25
CA HIS A 42 2.08 28.66 -57.83
C HIS A 42 1.52 30.07 -57.62
N PHE A 43 0.42 30.17 -56.87
CA PHE A 43 -0.26 31.42 -56.61
C PHE A 43 0.24 32.07 -55.33
N SER A 44 0.22 31.33 -54.20
CA SER A 44 0.68 31.82 -52.90
C SER A 44 0.67 30.74 -51.81
N ASP A 45 1.46 30.93 -50.76
CA ASP A 45 1.33 30.20 -49.49
C ASP A 45 0.29 30.83 -48.56
N ILE A 46 -0.70 30.06 -48.13
CA ILE A 46 -1.78 30.50 -47.24
C ILE A 46 -1.67 29.73 -45.91
N LYS A 47 -1.72 30.46 -44.80
CA LYS A 47 -1.75 29.87 -43.45
C LYS A 47 -3.18 29.53 -43.06
N LEU A 48 -3.51 28.25 -43.02
CA LEU A 48 -4.81 27.76 -42.58
C LEU A 48 -4.77 27.42 -41.09
N LYS A 49 -5.79 27.87 -40.36
CA LYS A 49 -5.98 27.56 -38.94
C LYS A 49 -7.39 27.00 -38.76
N PHE A 50 -7.48 25.77 -38.29
CA PHE A 50 -8.74 25.09 -37.96
C PHE A 50 -8.94 25.10 -36.44
N SER A 51 -10.18 24.98 -35.99
CA SER A 51 -10.48 24.79 -34.56
C SER A 51 -9.91 23.45 -34.10
N GLU A 52 -9.24 23.50 -32.94
CA GLU A 52 -8.57 22.38 -32.28
C GLU A 52 -9.62 21.41 -31.72
N VAL A 53 -10.20 20.60 -32.61
CA VAL A 53 -10.83 19.34 -32.23
C VAL A 53 -9.68 18.35 -32.06
N GLU A 54 -9.73 17.48 -31.05
CA GLU A 54 -8.80 16.35 -30.90
C GLU A 54 -8.86 15.47 -32.15
N SER A 55 -8.16 15.90 -33.20
CA SER A 55 -7.87 15.07 -34.36
C SER A 55 -6.79 14.11 -33.89
N ASP A 56 -7.06 12.81 -33.98
CA ASP A 56 -6.02 11.79 -34.01
C ASP A 56 -5.00 12.23 -35.05
N VAL A 57 -3.91 12.87 -34.60
CA VAL A 57 -2.79 13.21 -35.46
C VAL A 57 -2.37 11.87 -36.02
N SER A 58 -2.62 11.64 -37.30
CA SER A 58 -2.28 10.37 -37.94
C SER A 58 -0.79 10.18 -37.74
N GLU A 59 -0.42 9.33 -36.77
CA GLU A 59 0.96 9.04 -36.44
C GLU A 59 1.65 8.68 -37.76
N SER A 60 2.77 9.32 -38.05
CA SER A 60 3.56 8.95 -39.22
C SER A 60 3.79 7.43 -39.18
N PHE A 61 3.73 6.73 -40.30
CA PHE A 61 4.03 5.28 -40.32
C PHE A 61 5.38 4.95 -39.65
N ALA A 62 6.31 5.92 -39.63
CA ALA A 62 7.59 5.81 -38.91
C ALA A 62 7.45 5.89 -37.37
N ASP A 63 6.44 6.59 -36.86
CA ASP A 63 6.14 6.73 -35.42
C ASP A 63 5.47 5.47 -34.84
N PHE A 64 4.72 4.73 -35.67
CA PHE A 64 4.06 3.48 -35.25
C PHE A 64 5.07 2.41 -34.76
N TYR A 65 6.30 2.44 -35.28
CA TYR A 65 7.38 1.51 -34.90
C TYR A 65 8.27 2.02 -33.77
N LYS A 66 7.96 3.18 -33.17
CA LYS A 66 8.71 3.69 -32.02
C LYS A 66 8.31 2.96 -30.73
N PRO A 67 9.25 2.71 -29.81
CA PRO A 67 8.92 2.15 -28.52
C PRO A 67 7.98 3.09 -27.75
N LYS A 68 6.91 2.53 -27.16
CA LYS A 68 6.01 3.30 -26.29
C LYS A 68 6.75 3.77 -25.04
N LYS A 69 6.26 4.86 -24.44
CA LYS A 69 6.80 5.38 -23.18
C LYS A 69 6.70 4.30 -22.09
N LEU A 70 7.75 4.19 -21.29
CA LEU A 70 7.78 3.29 -20.13
C LEU A 70 6.70 3.70 -19.12
N ILE A 71 5.87 2.74 -18.70
CA ILE A 71 4.89 2.95 -17.64
C ILE A 71 5.55 2.62 -16.31
N SER A 72 5.70 3.63 -15.45
CA SER A 72 6.20 3.46 -14.07
C SER A 72 5.03 3.35 -13.10
N HIS A 73 4.91 2.21 -12.40
CA HIS A 73 3.96 2.06 -11.31
C HIS A 73 4.41 2.89 -10.10
N THR A 74 3.54 3.76 -9.59
CA THR A 74 3.80 4.56 -8.38
C THR A 74 3.21 3.85 -7.18
N PHE A 75 4.05 3.42 -6.25
CA PHE A 75 3.60 2.82 -5.00
C PHE A 75 3.04 3.87 -4.06
N ARG A 76 2.15 3.44 -3.16
CA ARG A 76 1.67 4.27 -2.07
C ARG A 76 2.82 4.63 -1.15
N GLU A 77 2.90 5.90 -0.75
CA GLU A 77 3.88 6.35 0.23
C GLU A 77 3.61 5.69 1.60
N PRO A 78 4.67 5.29 2.33
CA PRO A 78 4.51 4.71 3.65
C PRO A 78 3.95 5.74 4.64
N GLU A 79 3.12 5.28 5.57
CA GLU A 79 2.55 6.14 6.61
C GLU A 79 3.66 6.67 7.53
N SER A 80 3.55 7.95 7.90
CA SER A 80 4.49 8.61 8.81
C SER A 80 4.41 7.99 10.22
N ARG A 81 5.56 7.63 10.79
CA ARG A 81 5.65 7.06 12.15
C ARG A 81 5.88 8.16 13.20
N PRO A 82 5.38 8.00 14.44
CA PRO A 82 5.60 8.98 15.50
C PRO A 82 7.09 9.07 15.91
N PRO A 83 7.52 10.21 16.50
CA PRO A 83 8.88 10.35 17.02
C PRO A 83 9.18 9.34 18.14
N HIS A 84 10.37 8.75 18.11
CA HIS A 84 10.80 7.72 19.06
C HIS A 84 10.70 8.17 20.53
N VAL A 85 10.98 9.45 20.83
CA VAL A 85 10.93 10.01 22.18
C VAL A 85 9.51 9.92 22.77
N VAL A 86 8.49 10.20 21.95
CA VAL A 86 7.09 10.11 22.38
C VAL A 86 6.72 8.66 22.69
N SER A 87 7.05 7.74 21.78
CA SER A 87 6.79 6.30 21.98
C SER A 87 7.50 5.75 23.23
N LEU A 88 8.73 6.18 23.51
CA LEU A 88 9.48 5.76 24.68
C LEU A 88 8.85 6.29 25.98
N LEU A 89 8.47 7.57 26.01
CA LEU A 89 7.82 8.19 27.17
C LEU A 89 6.55 7.42 27.57
N PHE A 90 5.67 7.13 26.60
CA PHE A 90 4.44 6.38 26.90
C PHE A 90 4.69 4.92 27.27
N THR A 91 5.74 4.29 26.75
CA THR A 91 6.15 2.94 27.19
C THR A 91 6.60 2.94 28.65
N VAL A 92 7.34 3.97 29.10
CA VAL A 92 7.72 4.09 30.51
C VAL A 92 6.50 4.39 31.39
N LEU A 93 5.61 5.27 30.93
CA LEU A 93 4.38 5.59 31.65
C LEU A 93 3.45 4.37 31.81
N SER A 94 3.38 3.48 30.81
CA SER A 94 2.57 2.25 30.91
C SER A 94 3.15 1.23 31.90
N LEU A 95 4.47 1.27 32.16
CA LEU A 95 5.14 0.46 33.19
C LEU A 95 5.05 1.08 34.59
N ALA A 96 4.76 2.37 34.72
CA ALA A 96 4.73 3.06 36.01
C ALA A 96 3.74 2.46 37.04
N PRO A 97 2.50 2.06 36.68
CA PRO A 97 1.59 1.42 37.64
C PRO A 97 2.15 0.13 38.24
N LEU A 98 2.95 -0.64 37.50
CA LEU A 98 3.60 -1.85 37.99
C LEU A 98 4.66 -1.52 39.06
N LEU A 99 5.43 -0.45 38.87
CA LEU A 99 6.37 0.03 39.88
C LEU A 99 5.65 0.50 41.15
N VAL A 100 4.55 1.25 40.99
CA VAL A 100 3.71 1.69 42.11
C VAL A 100 3.18 0.49 42.90
N LEU A 101 2.74 -0.58 42.23
CA LEU A 101 2.29 -1.82 42.87
C LEU A 101 3.38 -2.42 43.78
N PHE A 102 4.62 -2.53 43.28
CA PHE A 102 5.72 -3.09 44.08
C PHE A 102 6.09 -2.22 45.29
N VAL A 103 6.07 -0.90 45.14
CA VAL A 103 6.30 0.04 46.26
C VAL A 103 5.21 -0.11 47.33
N LEU A 104 3.95 -0.20 46.91
CA LEU A 104 2.83 -0.40 47.83
C LEU A 104 2.91 -1.74 48.56
N TRP A 105 3.26 -2.82 47.87
CA TRP A 105 3.48 -4.12 48.49
C TRP A 105 4.59 -4.10 49.53
N ALA A 106 5.70 -3.43 49.24
CA ALA A 106 6.80 -3.24 50.18
C ALA A 106 6.34 -2.46 51.43
N ARG A 107 5.55 -1.38 51.24
CA ARG A 107 5.01 -0.58 52.34
C ARG A 107 3.98 -1.32 53.19
N LEU A 108 3.18 -2.19 52.58
CA LEU A 108 2.18 -3.02 53.27
C LEU A 108 2.78 -4.27 53.92
N GLY A 109 4.06 -4.58 53.69
CA GLY A 109 4.72 -5.76 54.24
C GLY A 109 4.23 -7.09 53.63
N VAL A 110 3.79 -7.07 52.37
CA VAL A 110 3.41 -8.28 51.63
C VAL A 110 4.61 -9.23 51.60
N ASN A 111 4.40 -10.48 52.02
CA ASN A 111 5.47 -11.46 52.18
C ASN A 111 5.06 -12.84 51.66
N ILE A 112 6.07 -13.70 51.44
CA ILE A 112 5.91 -15.04 50.87
C ILE A 112 6.11 -16.13 51.95
N LYS A 113 6.02 -15.77 53.25
CA LYS A 113 6.34 -16.69 54.35
C LYS A 113 5.48 -17.96 54.40
N ASN A 114 4.27 -17.89 53.83
CA ASN A 114 3.32 -19.00 53.82
C ASN A 114 3.47 -19.94 52.61
N PHE A 115 4.49 -19.77 51.77
CA PHE A 115 4.70 -20.62 50.62
C PHE A 115 4.98 -22.07 51.05
N PRO A 116 4.15 -23.04 50.65
CA PRO A 116 4.38 -24.42 51.02
C PRO A 116 5.46 -25.01 50.10
N PHE A 117 6.64 -25.29 50.62
CA PHE A 117 7.74 -25.95 49.89
C PHE A 117 7.47 -27.44 49.65
N ASN A 118 6.37 -27.76 48.97
CA ASN A 118 6.03 -29.11 48.54
C ASN A 118 6.10 -29.22 47.01
N LEU A 119 6.21 -30.46 46.52
CA LEU A 119 6.36 -30.73 45.10
C LEU A 119 5.23 -30.16 44.24
N SER A 120 3.99 -30.17 44.76
CA SER A 120 2.83 -29.61 44.06
C SER A 120 2.91 -28.09 43.90
N ALA A 121 3.40 -27.38 44.92
CA ALA A 121 3.55 -25.94 44.88
C ALA A 121 4.62 -25.49 43.90
N ILE A 122 5.81 -26.12 43.97
CA ILE A 122 6.92 -25.83 43.07
C ILE A 122 6.53 -26.21 41.64
N GLY A 123 5.97 -27.40 41.44
CA GLY A 123 5.51 -27.88 40.14
C GLY A 123 4.46 -26.98 39.52
N PHE A 124 3.50 -26.48 40.29
CA PHE A 124 2.48 -25.55 39.79
C PHE A 124 3.07 -24.21 39.36
N HIS A 125 3.91 -23.57 40.17
CA HIS A 125 4.48 -22.27 39.82
C HIS A 125 5.46 -22.36 38.65
N LEU A 126 6.25 -23.44 38.58
CA LEU A 126 7.13 -23.68 37.44
C LEU A 126 6.32 -23.93 36.16
N ALA A 127 5.28 -24.76 36.21
CA ALA A 127 4.43 -25.02 35.05
C ALA A 127 3.70 -23.74 34.59
N LEU A 128 3.20 -22.93 35.53
CA LEU A 128 2.57 -21.64 35.24
C LEU A 128 3.57 -20.64 34.63
N ALA A 129 4.79 -20.54 35.17
CA ALA A 129 5.85 -19.71 34.61
C ALA A 129 6.22 -20.16 33.19
N SER A 130 6.31 -21.47 32.94
CA SER A 130 6.55 -22.04 31.61
C SER A 130 5.45 -21.68 30.61
N ILE A 131 4.17 -21.59 31.04
CA ILE A 131 3.08 -21.12 30.17
C ILE A 131 3.28 -19.65 29.77
N PHE A 132 3.66 -18.77 30.71
CA PHE A 132 3.95 -17.37 30.37
C PHE A 132 5.16 -17.23 29.44
N ILE A 133 6.21 -18.02 29.66
CA ILE A 133 7.37 -18.06 28.75
C ILE A 133 6.95 -18.53 27.36
N LEU A 134 6.12 -19.59 27.28
CA LEU A 134 5.59 -20.09 26.01
C LEU A 134 4.81 -19.00 25.26
N PHE A 135 4.01 -18.19 25.95
CA PHE A 135 3.31 -17.06 25.33
C PHE A 135 4.28 -15.97 24.84
N GLY A 136 5.36 -15.71 25.58
CA GLY A 136 6.43 -14.83 25.09
C GLY A 136 7.11 -15.38 23.83
N MET A 137 7.39 -16.68 23.77
CA MET A 137 7.95 -17.33 22.59
C MET A 137 6.97 -17.34 21.40
N PHE A 138 5.67 -17.51 21.66
CA PHE A 138 4.61 -17.37 20.66
C PHE A 138 4.55 -15.97 20.07
N TRP A 139 4.66 -14.95 20.91
CA TRP A 139 4.70 -13.57 20.45
C TRP A 139 5.90 -13.28 19.52
N VAL A 140 7.04 -13.92 19.76
CA VAL A 140 8.28 -13.64 19.01
C VAL A 140 8.42 -14.52 17.75
N TYR A 141 8.13 -15.82 17.82
CA TYR A 141 8.46 -16.72 16.70
C TYR A 141 7.69 -18.05 16.58
N LEU A 142 6.92 -18.52 17.57
CA LEU A 142 6.23 -19.81 17.43
C LEU A 142 4.92 -19.69 16.65
N ASP A 143 4.60 -20.73 15.87
CA ASP A 143 3.29 -20.87 15.23
C ASP A 143 2.21 -21.29 16.23
N MET A 144 0.94 -21.02 15.87
CA MET A 144 -0.24 -21.37 16.67
C MET A 144 -0.30 -22.86 17.00
N PHE A 145 -0.15 -23.76 16.01
CA PHE A 145 -0.27 -25.21 16.24
C PHE A 145 0.84 -25.77 17.14
N ILE A 146 2.07 -25.26 16.98
CA ILE A 146 3.21 -25.65 17.82
C ILE A 146 2.97 -25.18 19.26
N THR A 147 2.53 -23.93 19.42
CA THR A 147 2.20 -23.34 20.71
C THR A 147 1.08 -24.13 21.40
N LEU A 148 0.01 -24.46 20.70
CA LEU A 148 -1.09 -25.26 21.22
C LEU A 148 -0.63 -26.65 21.67
N LYS A 149 0.25 -27.31 20.91
CA LYS A 149 0.83 -28.60 21.30
C LYS A 149 1.60 -28.50 22.62
N TYR A 150 2.48 -27.51 22.77
CA TYR A 150 3.23 -27.31 24.01
C TYR A 150 2.32 -26.90 25.18
N LEU A 151 1.36 -26.01 24.92
CA LEU A 151 0.38 -25.56 25.89
C LEU A 151 -0.50 -26.71 26.38
N PHE A 152 -0.83 -27.69 25.53
CA PHE A 152 -1.59 -28.87 25.93
C PHE A 152 -0.85 -29.67 27.02
N PHE A 153 0.42 -30.01 26.80
CA PHE A 153 1.22 -30.74 27.79
C PHE A 153 1.45 -29.92 29.07
N LEU A 154 1.84 -28.65 28.93
CA LEU A 154 2.01 -27.76 30.08
C LEU A 154 0.70 -27.53 30.84
N GLY A 155 -0.43 -27.48 30.14
CA GLY A 155 -1.76 -27.31 30.70
C GLY A 155 -2.17 -28.50 31.55
N ILE A 156 -1.95 -29.73 31.08
CA ILE A 156 -2.17 -30.95 31.87
C ILE A 156 -1.32 -30.92 33.15
N SER A 157 -0.02 -30.62 33.03
CA SER A 157 0.87 -30.54 34.20
C SER A 157 0.40 -29.47 35.20
N THR A 158 0.07 -28.27 34.70
CA THR A 158 -0.41 -27.15 35.53
C THR A 158 -1.71 -27.51 36.23
N PHE A 159 -2.64 -28.17 35.54
CA PHE A 159 -3.91 -28.63 36.11
C PHE A 159 -3.70 -29.64 37.24
N LEU A 160 -2.86 -30.66 37.04
CA LEU A 160 -2.61 -31.70 38.04
C LEU A 160 -1.92 -31.14 39.29
N PHE A 161 -0.86 -30.35 39.13
CA PHE A 161 -0.14 -29.74 40.25
C PHE A 161 -1.00 -28.67 40.94
N GLY A 162 -1.75 -27.88 40.18
CA GLY A 162 -2.66 -26.86 40.70
C GLY A 162 -3.77 -27.46 41.55
N ASN A 163 -4.43 -28.52 41.07
CA ASN A 163 -5.49 -29.19 41.83
C ASN A 163 -4.94 -29.75 43.16
N ARG A 164 -3.75 -30.36 43.14
CA ARG A 164 -3.09 -30.85 44.36
C ARG A 164 -2.70 -29.72 45.31
N LEU A 165 -2.16 -28.61 44.80
CA LEU A 165 -1.77 -27.44 45.59
C LEU A 165 -2.97 -26.79 46.27
N LEU A 166 -4.03 -26.51 45.51
CA LEU A 166 -5.26 -25.90 46.02
C LEU A 166 -5.94 -26.79 47.06
N SER A 167 -5.99 -28.10 46.81
CA SER A 167 -6.49 -29.09 47.77
C SER A 167 -5.68 -29.10 49.07
N TYR A 168 -4.35 -29.01 48.98
CA TYR A 168 -3.46 -28.92 50.13
C TYR A 168 -3.73 -27.64 50.96
N ILE A 169 -3.85 -26.50 50.29
CA ILE A 169 -4.14 -25.21 50.95
C ILE A 169 -5.50 -25.26 51.64
N ALA A 170 -6.54 -25.80 50.97
CA ALA A 170 -7.87 -25.93 51.54
C ALA A 170 -7.90 -26.82 52.79
N ARG A 171 -7.22 -27.97 52.78
CA ARG A 171 -7.10 -28.85 53.95
C ARG A 171 -6.37 -28.19 55.12
N ARG A 172 -5.33 -27.41 54.84
CA ARG A 172 -4.58 -26.67 55.86
C ARG A 172 -5.40 -25.54 56.48
N ARG A 173 -6.30 -24.92 55.71
CA ARG A 173 -7.20 -23.86 56.20
C ARG A 173 -8.32 -24.40 57.09
N ASN A 174 -8.81 -25.60 56.81
CA ASN A 174 -9.89 -26.25 57.56
C ASN A 174 -9.39 -27.03 58.79
N LYS A 175 -8.07 -27.05 59.03
CA LYS A 175 -7.45 -27.52 60.27
C LYS A 175 -7.17 -26.32 61.17
#